data_AF-A0A6I3A2F6-F1
#
_entry.id   AF-A0A6I3A2F6-F1
#
_cell.length_a   1.000
_cell.length_b   1.000
_cell.length_c   1.000
_cell.angle_alpha   90.00
_cell.angle_beta   90.00
_cell.angle_gamma   90.00
#
_symmetry.space_group_name_H-M   'P 1'
#
loop_
_entity.id
_entity.type
_entity.pdbx_description
1 polymer ?
#
loop_
_entity_poly.entity_id
_entity_poly.type
_entity_poly.pdbx_seq_one_letter_code
_entity_poly.pdbx_strand_id
1 'polypeptide(L)'
;MTKRRISTPSPTSQADLSRRKFLGTSGLALGGLALGPALLAACSSDSSGGDASSGDNELWFDNWTLYIDKPEGELYGKGGTLDSFQKASGQKIKYTEGINDNNEYFAKIQPLLSQDKPIGPDIIALTFW
;
A
#
# COMPACT_ATOMS: atom_id res chain seq x y z
N MET A 1 53.26 59.82 6.20
CA MET A 1 53.06 58.99 7.41
C MET A 1 51.86 58.08 7.22
N THR A 2 52.13 56.80 7.36
CA THR A 2 51.26 55.63 7.20
C THR A 2 50.13 55.58 8.24
N LYS A 3 48.90 55.21 7.84
CA LYS A 3 48.21 53.98 8.30
C LYS A 3 46.80 53.86 7.71
N ARG A 4 46.57 52.74 7.00
CA ARG A 4 45.26 52.18 6.67
C ARG A 4 44.54 51.78 7.97
N ARG A 5 43.21 51.91 8.01
CA ARG A 5 42.36 51.08 8.87
C ARG A 5 41.19 50.53 8.08
N ILE A 6 40.94 49.27 8.39
CA ILE A 6 40.05 48.30 7.76
C ILE A 6 38.62 48.48 8.29
N SER A 7 37.66 48.13 7.45
CA SER A 7 36.20 48.20 7.63
C SER A 7 35.66 47.40 8.82
N THR A 8 34.50 47.81 9.35
CA THR A 8 33.53 46.87 9.92
C THR A 8 32.10 47.42 9.72
N PRO A 9 31.17 46.66 9.09
CA PRO A 9 29.76 47.02 9.07
C PRO A 9 29.12 46.68 10.43
N SER A 10 28.29 47.59 10.97
CA SER A 10 27.42 47.28 12.11
C SER A 10 26.30 46.33 11.64
N PRO A 11 26.00 45.25 12.36
CA PRO A 11 24.89 44.39 12.02
C PRO A 11 23.58 45.14 12.23
N THR A 12 22.77 45.15 11.17
CA THR A 12 21.33 45.33 11.23
C THR A 12 20.76 44.49 12.38
N SER A 13 19.97 45.13 13.25
CA SER A 13 19.12 44.42 14.20
C SER A 13 18.06 43.67 13.40
N GLN A 14 18.41 42.46 12.97
CA GLN A 14 17.48 41.47 12.50
C GLN A 14 16.60 41.15 13.71
N ALA A 15 15.32 41.48 13.62
CA ALA A 15 14.34 40.96 14.56
C ALA A 15 14.46 39.43 14.53
N ASP A 16 14.91 38.84 15.64
CA ASP A 16 14.89 37.40 15.84
C ASP A 16 13.41 36.95 15.84
N LEU A 17 12.88 36.70 14.65
CA LEU A 17 11.66 35.94 14.44
C LEU A 17 11.97 34.49 14.80
N SER A 18 12.04 34.24 16.10
CA SER A 18 12.23 32.91 16.65
C SER A 18 11.14 31.99 16.09
N ARG A 19 11.54 30.83 15.57
CA ARG A 19 10.66 29.76 15.06
C ARG A 19 9.51 29.42 16.02
N ARG A 20 9.68 29.66 17.33
CA ARG A 20 8.63 29.50 18.35
C ARG A 20 7.47 30.47 18.22
N LYS A 21 7.68 31.72 17.77
CA LYS A 21 6.58 32.66 17.56
C LYS A 21 5.80 32.35 16.28
N PHE A 22 6.46 31.88 15.22
CA PHE A 22 5.78 31.46 13.99
C PHE A 22 4.88 30.23 14.20
N LEU A 23 5.32 29.26 15.01
CA LEU A 23 4.49 28.09 15.36
C LEU A 23 3.46 28.40 16.47
N GLY A 24 3.67 29.44 17.28
CA GLY A 24 2.84 29.77 18.42
C GLY A 24 1.60 30.61 18.13
N THR A 25 1.58 31.39 17.03
CA THR A 25 0.49 32.34 16.74
C THR A 25 -0.24 32.12 15.41
N SER A 26 0.05 31.04 14.68
CA SER A 26 -0.51 30.80 13.33
C SER A 26 -1.67 29.80 13.25
N GLY A 27 -2.19 29.29 14.37
CA GLY A 27 -3.10 28.13 14.33
C GLY A 27 -4.48 28.29 14.99
N LEU A 28 -4.74 29.37 15.72
CA LEU A 28 -5.95 29.48 16.56
C LEU A 28 -6.71 30.80 16.34
N ALA A 29 -6.82 31.23 15.09
CA ALA A 29 -7.71 32.32 14.69
C ALA A 29 -8.75 31.82 13.68
N LEU A 30 -9.92 31.43 14.21
CA LEU A 30 -11.24 31.68 13.64
C LEU A 30 -11.50 31.12 12.22
N GLY A 31 -11.85 29.83 12.11
CA GLY A 31 -12.40 29.28 10.86
C GLY A 31 -12.43 27.75 10.70
N GLY A 32 -11.96 26.99 11.69
CA GLY A 32 -11.67 25.56 11.55
C GLY A 32 -12.83 24.56 11.61
N LEU A 33 -14.09 24.97 11.41
CA LEU A 33 -15.23 24.03 11.39
C LEU A 33 -15.71 23.64 9.97
N ALA A 34 -15.13 24.20 8.91
CA ALA A 34 -15.54 23.89 7.53
C ALA A 34 -14.46 23.18 6.69
N LEU A 35 -13.29 22.85 7.25
CA LEU A 35 -12.19 22.18 6.53
C LEU A 35 -11.99 20.71 6.94
N GLY A 36 -12.75 20.21 7.91
CA GLY A 36 -12.68 18.81 8.36
C GLY A 36 -12.85 17.78 7.22
N PRO A 37 -13.82 17.94 6.30
CA PRO A 37 -13.99 16.98 5.19
C PRO A 37 -12.89 17.10 4.11
N ALA A 38 -12.32 18.29 3.92
CA ALA A 38 -11.34 18.54 2.86
C ALA A 38 -9.94 18.00 3.19
N LEU A 39 -9.57 17.97 4.48
CA LEU A 39 -8.32 17.33 4.94
C LEU A 39 -8.39 15.79 4.88
N LEU A 40 -9.59 15.21 5.02
CA LEU A 40 -9.81 13.76 4.82
C LEU A 40 -9.76 13.37 3.32
N ALA A 41 -10.18 14.24 2.41
CA ALA A 41 -10.10 14.01 0.97
C ALA A 41 -8.64 14.03 0.44
N ALA A 42 -7.74 14.80 1.07
CA ALA A 42 -6.34 14.87 0.67
C ALA A 42 -5.48 13.67 1.11
N CYS A 43 -6.00 12.82 2.01
CA CYS A 43 -5.36 11.55 2.36
C CYS A 43 -5.84 10.38 1.49
N SER A 44 -6.83 10.60 0.62
CA SER A 44 -7.01 9.79 -0.59
C SER A 44 -5.95 10.22 -1.62
N SER A 45 -4.69 10.05 -1.23
CA SER A 45 -3.62 10.01 -2.22
C SER A 45 -3.94 8.81 -3.09
N ASP A 46 -4.31 9.10 -4.34
CA ASP A 46 -4.22 8.22 -5.50
C ASP A 46 -2.94 7.40 -5.38
N SER A 47 -3.05 6.28 -4.67
CA SER A 47 -2.15 5.16 -4.86
C SER A 47 -2.69 4.54 -6.13
N SER A 48 -2.26 5.10 -7.26
CA SER A 48 -2.47 4.54 -8.58
C SER A 48 -1.65 3.25 -8.76
N GLY A 49 -1.58 2.40 -7.73
CA GLY A 49 -1.55 0.97 -7.89
C GLY A 49 -3.01 0.58 -7.91
N GLY A 50 -3.57 0.44 -9.11
CA GLY A 50 -4.98 0.15 -9.29
C GLY A 50 -5.39 -0.96 -8.35
N ASP A 51 -6.38 -0.69 -7.49
CA ASP A 51 -7.10 -1.71 -6.77
C ASP A 51 -7.72 -2.61 -7.86
N ALA A 52 -7.00 -3.67 -8.22
CA ALA A 52 -7.42 -4.64 -9.22
C ALA A 52 -8.65 -5.43 -8.73
N SER A 53 -9.11 -5.20 -7.49
CA SER A 53 -10.39 -5.63 -6.96
C SER A 53 -11.54 -4.74 -7.45
N SER A 54 -11.61 -4.49 -8.77
CA SER A 54 -12.85 -4.05 -9.40
C SER A 54 -13.59 -5.29 -9.86
N GLY A 55 -14.40 -5.90 -8.99
CA GLY A 55 -15.29 -6.98 -9.44
C GLY A 55 -16.08 -7.69 -8.37
N ASP A 56 -15.41 -8.36 -7.44
CA ASP A 56 -16.07 -9.23 -6.47
C ASP A 56 -15.28 -9.20 -5.15
N ASN A 57 -15.98 -9.22 -4.00
CA ASN A 57 -15.36 -9.41 -2.67
C ASN A 57 -14.85 -10.84 -2.52
N GLU A 58 -14.00 -11.27 -3.43
CA GLU A 58 -13.45 -12.61 -3.53
C GLU A 58 -11.92 -12.52 -3.62
N LEU A 59 -11.26 -13.18 -2.68
CA LEU A 59 -9.81 -13.30 -2.64
C LEU A 59 -9.37 -14.41 -3.59
N TRP A 60 -8.53 -14.11 -4.57
CA TRP A 60 -7.97 -15.14 -5.45
C TRP A 60 -6.62 -15.64 -4.94
N PHE A 61 -6.56 -16.91 -4.55
CA PHE A 61 -5.35 -17.62 -4.17
C PHE A 61 -4.98 -18.69 -5.22
N ASP A 62 -3.80 -18.55 -5.82
CA ASP A 62 -3.21 -19.54 -6.73
C ASP A 62 -2.08 -20.33 -6.05
N ASN A 63 -2.10 -21.65 -6.17
CA ASN A 63 -1.17 -22.53 -5.47
C ASN A 63 -0.82 -23.76 -6.33
N TRP A 64 0.06 -24.61 -5.82
CA TRP A 64 0.38 -25.91 -6.39
C TRP A 64 -0.79 -26.88 -6.30
N THR A 65 -0.88 -27.75 -7.30
CA THR A 65 -1.80 -28.89 -7.29
C THR A 65 -1.56 -29.77 -6.06
N LEU A 66 -2.63 -30.19 -5.38
CA LEU A 66 -2.61 -31.08 -4.21
C LEU A 66 -2.08 -30.48 -2.89
N TYR A 67 -1.82 -29.17 -2.82
CA TYR A 67 -1.32 -28.52 -1.60
C TYR A 67 -2.40 -28.14 -0.59
N ILE A 68 -3.68 -28.26 -0.98
CA ILE A 68 -4.82 -28.04 -0.10
C ILE A 68 -5.60 -29.33 0.07
N ASP A 69 -6.20 -29.49 1.24
CA ASP A 69 -7.10 -30.59 1.53
C ASP A 69 -8.38 -30.48 0.71
N LYS A 70 -8.87 -31.64 0.26
CA LYS A 70 -10.13 -31.80 -0.48
C LYS A 70 -10.98 -32.85 0.24
N PRO A 71 -11.64 -32.50 1.35
CA PRO A 71 -12.49 -33.45 2.07
C PRO A 71 -13.56 -34.01 1.11
N GLU A 72 -13.71 -35.34 1.10
CA GLU A 72 -14.59 -36.07 0.17
C GLU A 72 -14.32 -35.80 -1.33
N GLY A 73 -13.11 -35.32 -1.67
CA GLY A 73 -12.73 -34.96 -3.03
C GLY A 73 -13.22 -33.58 -3.47
N GLU A 74 -13.88 -32.82 -2.59
CA GLU A 74 -14.39 -31.48 -2.87
C GLU A 74 -13.42 -30.40 -2.37
N LEU A 75 -13.08 -29.45 -3.24
CA LEU A 75 -12.16 -28.35 -2.90
C LEU A 75 -12.69 -27.44 -1.78
N TYR A 76 -14.00 -27.22 -1.74
CA TYR A 76 -14.68 -26.43 -0.70
C TYR A 76 -15.55 -27.31 0.21
N GLY A 77 -15.21 -28.59 0.33
CA GLY A 77 -15.99 -29.52 1.14
C GLY A 77 -15.98 -29.16 2.62
N LYS A 78 -17.04 -29.56 3.32
CA LYS A 78 -17.25 -29.21 4.73
C LYS A 78 -16.12 -29.75 5.61
N GLY A 79 -15.59 -28.89 6.48
CA GLY A 79 -14.52 -29.26 7.40
C GLY A 79 -13.12 -29.20 6.79
N GLY A 80 -13.01 -28.75 5.54
CA GLY A 80 -11.72 -28.48 4.92
C GLY A 80 -11.17 -27.09 5.26
N THR A 81 -9.93 -26.82 4.85
CA THR A 81 -9.25 -25.54 5.13
C THR A 81 -9.96 -24.36 4.49
N LEU A 82 -10.37 -24.48 3.22
CA LEU A 82 -11.04 -23.39 2.51
C LEU A 82 -12.43 -23.07 3.08
N ASP A 83 -13.21 -24.08 3.42
CA ASP A 83 -14.50 -23.92 4.11
C ASP A 83 -14.32 -23.26 5.48
N SER A 84 -13.31 -23.69 6.25
CA SER A 84 -12.98 -23.10 7.55
C SER A 84 -12.53 -21.65 7.43
N PHE A 85 -11.72 -21.33 6.41
CA PHE A 85 -11.27 -19.97 6.13
C PHE A 85 -12.43 -19.04 5.77
N GLN A 86 -13.33 -19.47 4.88
CA GLN A 86 -14.49 -18.66 4.49
C GLN A 86 -15.41 -18.40 5.69
N LYS A 87 -15.62 -19.41 6.55
CA LYS A 87 -16.41 -19.25 7.79
C LYS A 87 -15.78 -18.30 8.81
N ALA A 88 -14.46 -18.33 8.95
CA ALA A 88 -13.75 -17.50 9.93
C ALA A 88 -13.58 -16.05 9.46
N SER A 89 -13.29 -15.85 8.17
CA SER A 89 -13.03 -14.52 7.60
C SER A 89 -14.28 -13.82 7.08
N GLY A 90 -15.34 -14.56 6.73
CA GLY A 90 -16.50 -14.04 6.02
C GLY A 90 -16.23 -13.64 4.57
N GLN A 91 -15.03 -13.93 4.05
CA GLN A 91 -14.62 -13.62 2.68
C GLN A 91 -14.80 -14.83 1.77
N LYS A 92 -15.20 -14.59 0.52
CA LYS A 92 -15.13 -15.62 -0.52
C LYS A 92 -13.68 -15.80 -0.93
N ILE A 93 -13.28 -17.03 -1.19
CA ILE A 93 -11.95 -17.33 -1.72
C ILE A 93 -12.10 -18.15 -3.00
N LYS A 94 -11.47 -17.68 -4.06
CA LYS A 94 -11.25 -18.42 -5.29
C LYS A 94 -9.89 -19.08 -5.19
N TYR A 95 -9.87 -20.39 -4.99
CA TYR A 95 -8.65 -21.19 -4.98
C TYR A 95 -8.42 -21.83 -6.35
N THR A 96 -7.23 -21.63 -6.93
CA THR A 96 -6.80 -22.27 -8.18
C THR A 96 -5.51 -23.05 -7.98
N GLU A 97 -5.36 -24.13 -8.75
CA GLU A 97 -4.16 -24.96 -8.79
C GLU A 97 -3.39 -24.66 -10.09
N GLY A 98 -2.97 -23.41 -10.28
CA GLY A 98 -2.36 -22.92 -11.51
C GLY A 98 -0.84 -23.11 -11.58
N ILE A 99 -0.20 -23.58 -10.50
CA ILE A 99 1.25 -23.75 -10.42
C ILE A 99 1.63 -25.21 -10.69
N ASN A 100 2.28 -25.44 -11.82
CA ASN A 100 2.84 -26.74 -12.22
C ASN A 100 4.37 -26.75 -12.17
N ASP A 101 5.01 -25.64 -12.57
CA ASP A 101 6.44 -25.42 -12.51
C ASP A 101 6.74 -23.93 -12.22
N ASN A 102 7.77 -23.66 -11.41
CA ASN A 102 8.14 -22.29 -11.03
C ASN A 102 8.59 -21.44 -12.22
N ASN A 103 9.37 -22.01 -13.14
CA ASN A 103 9.90 -21.26 -14.27
C ASN A 103 8.78 -20.94 -15.28
N GLU A 104 7.89 -21.91 -15.51
CA GLU A 104 6.70 -21.71 -16.36
C GLU A 104 5.81 -20.60 -15.78
N TYR A 105 5.53 -20.67 -14.48
CA TYR A 105 4.69 -19.68 -13.81
C TYR A 105 5.34 -18.29 -13.84
N PHE A 106 6.64 -18.20 -13.54
CA PHE A 106 7.38 -16.95 -13.57
C PHE A 106 7.40 -16.33 -14.97
N ALA A 107 7.65 -17.14 -16.02
CA ALA A 107 7.65 -16.67 -17.41
C ALA A 107 6.29 -16.08 -17.83
N LYS A 108 5.19 -16.56 -17.25
CA LYS A 108 3.84 -16.02 -17.49
C LYS A 108 3.61 -14.68 -16.79
N ILE A 109 4.00 -14.54 -15.53
CA ILE A 109 3.69 -13.34 -14.73
C ILE A 109 4.69 -12.19 -14.90
N GLN A 110 5.97 -12.49 -15.17
CA GLN A 110 7.04 -11.50 -15.31
C GLN A 110 6.76 -10.41 -16.36
N PRO A 111 6.29 -10.71 -17.60
CA PRO A 111 6.01 -9.67 -18.59
C PRO A 111 4.82 -8.79 -18.20
N LEU A 112 3.86 -9.30 -17.41
CA LEU A 112 2.73 -8.52 -16.91
C LEU A 112 3.19 -7.57 -15.80
N LEU A 113 3.93 -8.09 -14.82
CA LEU A 113 4.47 -7.30 -13.72
C LEU A 113 5.44 -6.22 -14.19
N SER A 114 6.26 -6.51 -15.22
CA SER A 114 7.16 -5.49 -15.80
C SER A 114 6.44 -4.37 -16.57
N GLN A 115 5.14 -4.56 -16.84
CA GLN A 115 4.27 -3.57 -17.46
C GLN A 115 3.26 -2.98 -16.46
N ASP A 116 3.46 -3.21 -15.15
CA ASP A 116 2.52 -2.82 -14.08
C ASP A 116 1.08 -3.31 -14.32
N LYS A 117 0.94 -4.46 -14.98
CA LYS A 117 -0.35 -5.07 -15.26
C LYS A 117 -0.73 -6.10 -14.19
N PRO A 118 -2.02 -6.20 -13.85
CA PRO A 118 -2.50 -7.23 -12.94
C PRO A 118 -2.28 -8.62 -13.53
N ILE A 119 -1.84 -9.56 -12.69
CA ILE A 119 -1.55 -10.96 -13.07
C ILE A 119 -2.75 -11.88 -12.90
N GLY A 120 -3.78 -11.42 -12.17
CA GLY A 120 -4.97 -12.21 -11.84
C GLY A 120 -5.06 -12.50 -10.34
N PRO A 121 -4.26 -13.46 -9.81
CA PRO A 121 -4.35 -13.84 -8.40
C PRO A 121 -3.79 -12.78 -7.46
N ASP A 122 -4.42 -12.67 -6.29
CA ASP A 122 -4.01 -11.77 -5.20
C ASP A 122 -2.91 -12.40 -4.34
N ILE A 123 -2.97 -13.72 -4.17
CA ILE A 123 -2.01 -14.50 -3.40
C ILE A 123 -1.47 -15.61 -4.27
N ILE A 124 -0.15 -15.79 -4.24
CA ILE A 124 0.53 -16.90 -4.90
C ILE A 124 1.46 -17.57 -3.88
N ALA A 125 1.38 -18.90 -3.76
CA ALA A 125 2.27 -19.68 -2.90
C ALA A 125 3.27 -20.49 -3.75
N LEU A 126 4.36 -19.84 -4.15
CA LEU A 126 5.48 -20.52 -4.81
C LEU A 126 6.34 -21.25 -3.77
N THR A 127 6.89 -22.41 -4.15
CA THR A 127 7.87 -23.13 -3.34
C THR A 127 9.27 -22.80 -3.85
N PHE A 128 10.27 -22.90 -2.97
CA PHE A 128 11.67 -22.90 -3.40
C PHE A 128 12.11 -24.37 -3.57
N TRP A 129 12.99 -24.61 -4.53
CA TRP A 129 13.64 -25.91 -4.76
C TRP A 129 15.16 -25.72 -4.81
#